data_AF-A0A8J4WFS6-F1
#
_entry.id   AF-A0A8J4WFS6-F1
#
_cell.length_a   1.000
_cell.length_b   1.000
_cell.length_c   1.000
_cell.angle_alpha   90.00
_cell.angle_beta   90.00
_cell.angle_gamma   90.00
#
_symmetry.space_group_name_H-M   'P 1'
#
loop_
_entity.id
_entity.type
_entity.pdbx_description
1 polymer ?
#
loop_
_entity_poly.entity_id
_entity_poly.type
_entity_poly.pdbx_seq_one_letter_code
_entity_poly.pdbx_strand_id
1 'polypeptide(L)'
;MVSSDCVIPDAPWYFGEIGRVETNELLIDQPVGTYLVRDSTTQSGYALDVKEANGVKRYLISYIPSSKKFRFGDFFYDSFEDLIRQYANSKSSSFRLIRPAPKPVYIGLHNLQSKNETDLSFSRGDRLYFIRQKQKWLLCKCESGQIGWVPLNYLVPFSPDVAAQLSGQTDRNRLPDCRKGEFLKLPATAKVIRARNPCIFWTQHLKVQVGDSVQVNKVHPDGFCEIWRPHDQVGGLVPINCLEIECN
;
A
#
# COMPACT_ATOMS: atom_id res chain seq x y z
N MET A 1 -19.74 8.41 30.39
CA MET A 1 -18.50 7.62 30.52
C MET A 1 -17.73 7.78 29.23
N VAL A 2 -16.77 8.72 29.20
CA VAL A 2 -15.91 8.92 28.03
C VAL A 2 -14.74 7.96 28.21
N SER A 3 -14.75 6.86 27.47
CA SER A 3 -13.64 5.92 27.42
C SER A 3 -12.38 6.70 27.10
N SER A 4 -11.46 6.74 28.05
CA SER A 4 -10.16 7.40 27.94
C SER A 4 -9.31 6.55 27.02
N ASP A 5 -9.53 6.71 25.70
CA ASP A 5 -8.62 6.24 24.69
C ASP A 5 -7.24 6.78 25.07
N CYS A 6 -6.31 5.87 25.36
CA CYS A 6 -4.88 6.18 25.34
C CYS A 6 -4.54 6.44 23.87
N VAL A 7 -4.92 7.61 23.37
CA VAL A 7 -4.72 8.05 22.00
C VAL A 7 -3.21 8.12 21.84
N ILE A 8 -2.61 7.14 21.15
CA ILE A 8 -1.29 7.36 20.60
C ILE A 8 -1.42 8.61 19.73
N PRO A 9 -0.63 9.67 20.01
CA PRO A 9 -0.70 10.93 19.28
C PRO A 9 -0.48 10.67 17.78
N ASP A 10 -0.76 11.67 16.94
CA ASP A 10 -0.47 11.69 15.49
C ASP A 10 1.04 11.73 15.22
N ALA A 11 1.77 10.85 15.90
CA ALA A 11 3.21 10.74 15.89
C ALA A 11 3.65 10.29 14.49
N PRO A 12 4.76 10.84 13.99
CA PRO A 12 5.23 10.57 12.63
C PRO A 12 5.59 9.09 12.41
N TRP A 13 5.85 8.32 13.47
CA TRP A 13 6.18 6.90 13.40
C TRP A 13 4.97 5.98 13.59
N TYR A 14 3.78 6.46 13.98
CA TYR A 14 2.62 5.61 14.29
C TYR A 14 1.63 5.54 13.13
N PHE A 15 1.33 4.34 12.62
CA PHE A 15 0.52 4.14 11.41
C PHE A 15 -0.87 3.56 11.69
N GLY A 16 -1.19 3.20 12.93
CA GLY A 16 -2.47 2.57 13.27
C GLY A 16 -2.59 1.15 12.74
N GLU A 17 -3.79 0.77 12.28
CA GLU A 17 -4.14 -0.60 11.89
C GLU A 17 -3.70 -0.99 10.47
N ILE A 18 -2.48 -0.62 10.05
CA ILE A 18 -1.94 -1.03 8.73
C ILE A 18 -1.52 -2.51 8.71
N GLY A 19 -1.60 -3.12 7.52
CA GLY A 19 -1.31 -4.54 7.33
C GLY A 19 0.17 -4.87 7.23
N ARG A 20 0.52 -6.17 7.38
CA ARG A 20 1.91 -6.64 7.23
C ARG A 20 2.47 -6.43 5.82
N VAL A 21 1.63 -6.62 4.80
CA VAL A 21 2.03 -6.46 3.38
C VAL A 21 2.33 -5.00 3.09
N GLU A 22 1.37 -4.11 3.39
CA GLU A 22 1.52 -2.65 3.27
C GLU A 22 2.76 -2.15 4.04
N THR A 23 2.99 -2.65 5.26
CA THR A 23 4.19 -2.30 6.03
C THR A 23 5.49 -2.72 5.34
N ASN A 24 5.53 -3.90 4.70
CA ASN A 24 6.71 -4.29 3.91
C ASN A 24 6.91 -3.34 2.73
N GLU A 25 5.85 -3.02 1.99
CA GLU A 25 5.92 -2.11 0.83
C GLU A 25 6.44 -0.73 1.24
N LEU A 26 5.99 -0.21 2.39
CA LEU A 26 6.45 1.08 2.93
C LEU A 26 7.92 1.08 3.35
N LEU A 27 8.49 -0.07 3.75
CA LEU A 27 9.83 -0.15 4.33
C LEU A 27 10.88 -0.80 3.42
N ILE A 28 10.49 -1.57 2.40
CA ILE A 28 11.41 -2.40 1.61
C ILE A 28 12.50 -1.58 0.92
N ASP A 29 12.13 -0.43 0.37
CA ASP A 29 13.03 0.49 -0.34
C ASP A 29 13.54 1.64 0.54
N GLN A 30 13.33 1.56 1.85
CA GLN A 30 13.82 2.55 2.80
C GLN A 30 15.25 2.23 3.27
N PRO A 31 16.02 3.23 3.72
CA PRO A 31 17.33 2.98 4.31
C PRO A 31 17.20 2.17 5.60
N VAL A 32 18.26 1.41 5.90
CA VAL A 32 18.40 0.67 7.17
C VAL A 32 18.20 1.62 8.36
N GLY A 33 17.44 1.15 9.36
CA GLY A 33 17.06 1.91 10.54
C GLY A 33 15.79 2.75 10.38
N THR A 34 15.15 2.73 9.21
CA THR A 34 13.79 3.27 9.05
C THR A 34 12.78 2.38 9.78
N TYR A 35 11.86 2.97 10.54
CA TYR A 35 10.94 2.23 11.38
C TYR A 35 9.53 2.82 11.41
N LEU A 36 8.55 1.98 11.76
CA LEU A 36 7.20 2.42 12.11
C LEU A 36 6.61 1.53 13.20
N VAL A 37 5.61 2.08 13.90
CA VAL A 37 4.77 1.34 14.85
C VAL A 37 3.36 1.27 14.30
N ARG A 38 2.75 0.10 14.41
CA ARG A 38 1.37 -0.16 14.02
C ARG A 38 0.69 -1.06 15.03
N ASP A 39 -0.61 -1.21 14.91
CA ASP A 39 -1.35 -2.14 15.75
C ASP A 39 -1.00 -3.58 15.39
N SER A 40 -0.86 -4.41 16.43
CA SER A 40 -0.51 -5.81 16.23
C SER A 40 -1.74 -6.58 15.75
N THR A 41 -1.61 -7.22 14.59
CA THR A 41 -2.67 -8.05 13.99
C THR A 41 -2.74 -9.45 14.59
N THR A 42 -1.82 -9.82 15.48
CA THR A 42 -1.69 -11.19 16.01
C THR A 42 -1.86 -11.29 17.51
N GLN A 43 -1.60 -10.22 18.25
CA GLN A 43 -1.71 -10.20 19.71
C GLN A 43 -2.12 -8.81 20.16
N SER A 44 -2.78 -8.70 21.31
CA SER A 44 -3.12 -7.40 21.89
C SER A 44 -1.83 -6.59 22.16
N GLY A 45 -1.79 -5.37 21.61
CA GLY A 45 -0.61 -4.51 21.64
C GLY A 45 -0.23 -4.02 20.24
N TYR A 46 1.06 -3.85 20.03
CA TYR A 46 1.61 -3.13 18.87
C TYR A 46 2.77 -3.92 18.25
N ALA A 47 3.10 -3.58 17.01
CA ALA A 47 4.26 -4.09 16.31
C ALA A 47 5.17 -2.93 15.90
N LEU A 48 6.45 -3.03 16.28
CA LEU A 48 7.53 -2.21 15.77
C LEU A 48 8.16 -2.92 14.58
N ASP A 49 7.94 -2.37 13.39
CA ASP A 49 8.52 -2.84 12.14
C ASP A 49 9.75 -1.98 11.81
N VAL A 50 10.90 -2.61 11.59
CA VAL A 50 12.20 -1.94 11.36
C VAL A 50 12.84 -2.49 10.10
N LYS A 51 13.27 -1.59 9.21
CA LYS A 51 14.09 -1.94 8.06
C LYS A 51 15.53 -2.23 8.50
N GLU A 52 15.96 -3.47 8.34
CA GLU A 52 17.32 -3.94 8.57
C GLU A 52 18.01 -4.35 7.26
N ALA A 53 19.29 -4.69 7.34
CA ALA A 53 20.10 -5.07 6.18
C ALA A 53 19.52 -6.27 5.41
N ASN A 54 18.88 -7.22 6.11
CA ASN A 54 18.31 -8.43 5.53
C ASN A 54 16.80 -8.35 5.27
N GLY A 55 16.19 -7.18 5.37
CA GLY A 55 14.76 -6.98 5.14
C GLY A 55 14.06 -6.30 6.32
N VAL A 56 12.74 -6.45 6.40
CA VAL A 56 11.92 -5.83 7.44
C VAL A 56 11.73 -6.80 8.60
N LYS A 57 12.27 -6.47 9.76
CA LYS A 57 12.04 -7.22 11.00
C LYS A 57 10.88 -6.65 11.80
N ARG A 58 10.23 -7.53 12.55
CA ARG A 58 9.00 -7.26 13.32
C ARG A 58 9.22 -7.61 14.76
N TYR A 59 8.95 -6.67 15.64
CA TYR A 59 9.07 -6.84 17.06
C TYR A 59 7.74 -6.52 17.74
N LEU A 60 7.30 -7.43 18.61
CA LEU A 60 6.07 -7.24 19.35
C LEU A 60 6.30 -6.30 20.54
N ILE A 61 5.39 -5.35 20.71
CA ILE A 61 5.28 -4.51 21.90
C ILE A 61 3.95 -4.86 22.57
N SER A 62 4.01 -5.50 23.73
CA SER A 62 2.80 -5.85 24.49
C SER A 62 2.46 -4.73 25.46
N TYR A 63 1.19 -4.39 25.59
CA TYR A 63 0.73 -3.51 26.66
C TYR A 63 0.30 -4.35 27.87
N ILE A 64 0.76 -3.97 29.06
CA ILE A 64 0.44 -4.66 30.32
C ILE A 64 -0.52 -3.77 31.13
N PRO A 65 -1.83 -4.08 31.17
CA PRO A 65 -2.81 -3.22 31.80
C PRO A 65 -2.60 -3.02 33.31
N SER A 66 -2.12 -4.04 34.01
CA SER A 66 -1.92 -4.00 35.48
C SER A 66 -0.87 -2.98 35.90
N SER A 67 0.23 -2.87 35.14
CA SER A 67 1.29 -1.90 35.40
C SER A 67 1.16 -0.62 34.57
N LYS A 68 0.23 -0.58 33.59
CA LYS A 68 0.12 0.47 32.57
C LYS A 68 1.45 0.74 31.84
N LYS A 69 2.20 -0.32 31.52
CA LYS A 69 3.51 -0.23 30.85
C LYS A 69 3.53 -0.99 29.54
N PHE A 70 4.40 -0.56 28.63
CA PHE A 70 4.72 -1.28 27.41
C PHE A 70 5.91 -2.20 27.64
N ARG A 71 5.78 -3.46 27.26
CA ARG A 71 6.85 -4.44 27.30
C ARG A 71 7.45 -4.64 25.92
N PHE A 72 8.78 -4.58 25.84
CA PHE A 72 9.53 -4.87 24.64
C PHE A 72 10.76 -5.72 24.99
N GLY A 73 10.76 -6.97 24.53
CA GLY A 73 11.71 -7.98 25.03
C GLY A 73 11.53 -8.18 26.54
N ASP A 74 12.62 -7.96 27.30
CA ASP A 74 12.66 -8.08 28.76
C ASP A 74 12.55 -6.72 29.48
N PHE A 75 12.39 -5.64 28.72
CA PHE A 75 12.33 -4.28 29.26
C PHE A 75 10.90 -3.74 29.27
N PHE A 76 10.65 -2.81 30.20
CA PHE A 76 9.36 -2.13 30.38
C PHE A 76 9.55 -0.63 30.20
N TYR A 77 8.59 0.00 29.54
CA TYR A 77 8.60 1.42 29.20
C TYR A 77 7.28 2.06 29.59
N ASP A 78 7.34 3.31 30.07
CA ASP A 78 6.15 4.08 30.43
C ASP A 78 5.46 4.68 29.19
N SER A 79 6.22 4.87 28.10
CA SER A 79 5.73 5.40 26.81
C SER A 79 6.46 4.79 25.61
N PHE A 80 5.89 4.97 24.41
CA PHE A 80 6.60 4.64 23.17
C PHE A 80 7.79 5.55 22.93
N GLU A 81 7.70 6.82 23.33
CA GLU A 81 8.75 7.81 23.22
C GLU A 81 10.00 7.37 23.99
N ASP A 82 9.84 6.82 25.19
CA ASP A 82 10.95 6.30 25.99
C ASP A 82 11.60 5.08 25.33
N LEU A 83 10.78 4.16 24.82
CA LEU A 83 11.25 3.00 24.05
C LEU A 83 12.04 3.47 22.83
N ILE A 84 11.45 4.34 22.01
CA ILE A 84 12.06 4.82 20.77
C ILE A 84 13.36 5.56 21.08
N ARG A 85 13.37 6.44 22.08
CA ARG A 85 14.57 7.19 22.50
C ARG A 85 15.70 6.25 22.92
N GLN A 86 15.39 5.19 23.67
CA GLN A 86 16.37 4.20 24.09
C GLN A 86 17.03 3.50 22.89
N TYR A 87 16.23 3.02 21.92
CA TYR A 87 16.73 2.29 20.75
C TYR A 87 17.27 3.21 19.63
N ALA A 88 17.02 4.52 19.70
CA ALA A 88 17.67 5.50 18.83
C ALA A 88 19.09 5.87 19.31
N ASN A 89 19.29 5.90 20.63
CA ASN A 89 20.55 6.34 21.26
C ASN A 89 21.48 5.19 21.65
N SER A 90 20.97 3.98 21.85
CA SER A 90 21.80 2.84 22.25
C SER A 90 22.70 2.38 21.09
N LYS A 91 24.00 2.22 21.39
CA LYS A 91 24.99 1.61 20.46
C LYS A 91 25.05 0.08 20.57
N SER A 92 24.44 -0.50 21.60
CA SER A 92 24.53 -1.93 21.93
C SER A 92 23.26 -2.73 21.62
N SER A 93 22.21 -2.10 21.09
CA SER A 93 21.01 -2.80 20.66
C SER A 93 21.25 -3.55 19.35
N SER A 94 20.56 -4.68 19.17
CA SER A 94 20.67 -5.53 17.96
C SER A 94 20.29 -4.80 16.67
N PHE A 95 19.54 -3.70 16.78
CA PHE A 95 19.16 -2.80 15.70
C PHE A 95 19.11 -1.37 16.24
N ARG A 96 19.07 -0.37 15.34
CA ARG A 96 18.98 1.05 15.71
C ARG A 96 17.79 1.72 15.01
N LEU A 97 17.02 2.48 15.78
CA LEU A 97 15.95 3.32 15.24
C LEU A 97 16.55 4.66 14.79
N ILE A 98 16.56 4.91 13.49
CA ILE A 98 17.21 6.08 12.90
C ILE A 98 16.19 7.14 12.48
N ARG A 99 15.12 6.73 11.79
CA ARG A 99 14.09 7.66 11.29
C ARG A 99 12.72 6.99 11.16
N PRO A 100 11.62 7.73 11.37
CA PRO A 100 10.28 7.23 11.07
C PRO A 100 10.14 6.95 9.58
N ALA A 101 9.31 5.97 9.24
CA ALA A 101 8.89 5.71 7.86
C ALA A 101 8.14 6.92 7.29
N PRO A 102 8.33 7.24 6.00
CA PRO A 102 7.59 8.32 5.36
C PRO A 102 6.09 8.00 5.36
N LYS A 103 5.28 9.02 5.62
CA LYS A 103 3.83 8.92 5.53
C LYS A 103 3.41 8.97 4.05
N PRO A 104 2.62 8.00 3.56
CA PRO A 104 2.13 8.05 2.18
C PRO A 104 1.24 9.26 1.93
N VAL A 105 1.22 9.73 0.69
CA VAL A 105 0.26 10.72 0.21
C VAL A 105 -0.75 9.99 -0.65
N TYR A 106 -2.01 10.36 -0.55
CA TYR A 106 -3.13 9.82 -1.29
C TYR A 106 -3.76 10.88 -2.17
N ILE A 107 -4.48 10.44 -3.21
CA ILE A 107 -5.31 11.29 -4.06
C ILE A 107 -6.77 10.85 -3.93
N GLY A 108 -7.68 11.81 -3.81
CA GLY A 108 -9.12 11.59 -3.85
C GLY A 108 -9.61 11.11 -5.21
N LEU A 109 -10.24 9.94 -5.29
CA LEU A 109 -10.85 9.43 -6.52
C LEU A 109 -12.20 10.08 -6.84
N HIS A 110 -12.90 10.53 -5.80
CA HIS A 110 -14.26 11.05 -5.87
C HIS A 110 -14.39 12.28 -4.98
N ASN A 111 -15.40 13.10 -5.25
CA ASN A 111 -15.78 14.17 -4.34
C ASN A 111 -16.44 13.55 -3.11
N LEU A 112 -15.96 13.92 -1.92
CA LEU A 112 -16.59 13.58 -0.65
C LEU A 112 -16.99 14.87 0.05
N GLN A 113 -18.29 15.04 0.23
CA GLN A 113 -18.85 16.12 1.04
C GLN A 113 -19.34 15.50 2.34
N SER A 114 -18.48 15.59 3.36
CA SER A 114 -18.73 15.03 4.67
C SER A 114 -19.76 15.89 5.41
N LYS A 115 -20.76 15.23 5.99
CA LYS A 115 -21.82 15.87 6.79
C LYS A 115 -21.43 16.02 8.26
N ASN A 116 -20.40 15.29 8.69
CA ASN A 116 -19.95 15.21 10.08
C ASN A 116 -18.60 15.93 10.24
N GLU A 117 -18.34 16.49 11.41
CA GLU A 117 -17.09 17.18 11.73
C GLU A 117 -15.87 16.24 11.84
N THR A 118 -16.11 14.93 11.99
CA THR A 118 -15.06 13.91 12.09
C THR A 118 -14.49 13.49 10.74
N ASP A 119 -15.25 13.68 9.67
CA ASP A 119 -14.97 13.12 8.35
C ASP A 119 -14.41 14.25 7.47
N LEU A 120 -13.45 13.92 6.62
CA LEU A 120 -12.81 14.94 5.79
C LEU A 120 -13.65 15.20 4.55
N SER A 121 -13.88 16.47 4.21
CA SER A 121 -14.43 16.86 2.92
C SER A 121 -13.30 17.16 1.95
N PHE A 122 -13.37 16.62 0.73
CA PHE A 122 -12.39 16.84 -0.32
C PHE A 122 -13.00 16.62 -1.70
N SER A 123 -12.33 17.16 -2.72
CA SER A 123 -12.70 16.99 -4.13
C SER A 123 -11.85 15.91 -4.79
N ARG A 124 -12.37 15.33 -5.87
CA ARG A 124 -11.63 14.44 -6.75
C ARG A 124 -10.37 15.15 -7.25
N GLY A 125 -9.22 14.47 -7.12
CA GLY A 125 -7.91 14.99 -7.47
C GLY A 125 -7.16 15.64 -6.30
N ASP A 126 -7.82 15.89 -5.16
CA ASP A 126 -7.17 16.52 -4.01
C ASP A 126 -6.12 15.59 -3.40
N ARG A 127 -5.00 16.20 -2.99
CA ARG A 127 -3.93 15.51 -2.25
C ARG A 127 -4.25 15.47 -0.77
N LEU A 128 -4.10 14.28 -0.21
CA LEU A 128 -4.43 13.96 1.17
C LEU A 128 -3.23 13.28 1.84
N TYR A 129 -2.77 13.85 2.95
CA TYR A 129 -1.60 13.40 3.68
C TYR A 129 -2.03 12.41 4.76
N PHE A 130 -1.54 11.17 4.68
CA PHE A 130 -1.88 10.13 5.64
C PHE A 130 -1.35 10.44 7.05
N ILE A 131 -2.19 10.18 8.05
CA ILE A 131 -1.80 10.23 9.47
C ILE A 131 -1.76 8.81 10.04
N ARG A 132 -2.91 8.10 10.04
CA ARG A 132 -3.04 6.73 10.56
C ARG A 132 -4.26 6.01 9.98
N GLN A 133 -4.25 4.69 10.05
CA GLN A 133 -5.37 3.84 9.64
C GLN A 133 -6.15 3.29 10.85
N LYS A 134 -7.47 3.15 10.69
CA LYS A 134 -8.34 2.36 11.57
C LYS A 134 -9.29 1.55 10.69
N GLN A 135 -9.12 0.23 10.64
CA GLN A 135 -9.85 -0.65 9.73
C GLN A 135 -9.78 -0.17 8.27
N LYS A 136 -10.93 0.12 7.65
CA LYS A 136 -11.05 0.63 6.26
C LYS A 136 -11.10 2.16 6.17
N TRP A 137 -10.70 2.85 7.22
CA TRP A 137 -10.73 4.31 7.31
C TRP A 137 -9.32 4.85 7.53
N LEU A 138 -8.97 5.88 6.76
CA LEU A 138 -7.71 6.60 6.84
C LEU A 138 -7.99 7.97 7.46
N LEU A 139 -7.26 8.29 8.53
CA LEU A 139 -7.20 9.66 9.04
C LEU A 139 -6.21 10.42 8.17
N CYS A 140 -6.69 11.46 7.50
CA CYS A 140 -5.89 12.24 6.57
C CYS A 140 -5.98 13.72 6.90
N LYS A 141 -4.94 14.46 6.50
CA LYS A 141 -4.91 15.92 6.46
C LYS A 141 -5.00 16.39 5.01
N CYS A 142 -5.85 17.34 4.68
CA CYS A 142 -5.86 17.97 3.35
C CYS A 142 -4.91 19.18 3.29
N GLU A 143 -4.72 19.75 2.09
CA GLU A 143 -3.88 20.93 1.89
C GLU A 143 -4.37 22.18 2.65
N SER A 144 -5.68 22.32 2.90
CA SER A 144 -6.21 23.43 3.72
C SER A 144 -5.93 23.27 5.22
N GLY A 145 -5.39 22.12 5.64
CA GLY A 145 -5.02 21.83 7.01
C GLY A 145 -6.09 21.11 7.82
N GLN A 146 -7.29 20.92 7.28
CA GLN A 146 -8.34 20.14 7.92
C GLN A 146 -7.93 18.66 8.03
N ILE A 147 -8.23 18.05 9.17
CA ILE A 147 -7.99 16.64 9.46
C ILE A 147 -9.33 15.93 9.60
N GLY A 148 -9.47 14.75 9.00
CA GLY A 148 -10.67 13.96 9.13
C GLY A 148 -10.52 12.55 8.56
N TRP A 149 -11.50 11.71 8.85
CA TRP A 149 -11.53 10.33 8.36
C TRP A 149 -12.03 10.26 6.92
N VAL A 150 -11.42 9.36 6.15
CA VAL A 150 -11.76 9.08 4.76
C VAL A 150 -11.81 7.57 4.53
N PRO A 151 -12.84 7.04 3.85
CA PRO A 151 -12.86 5.63 3.48
C PRO A 151 -11.71 5.26 2.53
N LEU A 152 -11.06 4.13 2.75
CA LEU A 152 -9.92 3.66 1.95
C LEU A 152 -10.25 3.54 0.45
N ASN A 153 -11.47 3.15 0.10
CA ASN A 153 -11.92 2.99 -1.28
C ASN A 153 -12.13 4.32 -2.04
N TYR A 154 -12.05 5.46 -1.35
CA TYR A 154 -12.08 6.79 -1.98
C TYR A 154 -10.69 7.30 -2.35
N LEU A 155 -9.64 6.55 -1.99
CA LEU A 155 -8.26 6.98 -2.06
C LEU A 155 -7.43 6.04 -2.89
N VAL A 156 -6.42 6.61 -3.54
CA VAL A 156 -5.34 5.87 -4.21
C VAL A 156 -4.00 6.46 -3.82
N PRO A 157 -2.94 5.63 -3.70
CA PRO A 157 -1.59 6.15 -3.49
C PRO A 157 -1.25 7.21 -4.53
N PHE A 158 -0.64 8.30 -4.08
CA PHE A 158 -0.20 9.37 -4.96
C PHE A 158 0.80 8.83 -5.98
N SER A 159 0.51 9.07 -7.25
CA SER A 159 1.47 8.94 -8.34
C SER A 159 1.28 10.12 -9.29
N PRO A 160 2.37 10.62 -9.93
CA PRO A 160 2.28 11.71 -10.90
C PRO A 160 1.29 11.40 -12.03
N ASP A 161 1.24 10.14 -12.49
CA ASP A 161 0.37 9.71 -13.58
C ASP A 161 -1.11 9.80 -13.18
N VAL A 162 -1.46 9.32 -11.99
CA VAL A 162 -2.84 9.39 -11.49
C VAL A 162 -3.24 10.84 -11.21
N ALA A 163 -2.32 11.65 -10.67
CA ALA A 163 -2.57 13.08 -10.46
C ALA A 163 -2.87 13.78 -11.79
N ALA A 164 -2.05 13.56 -12.83
CA ALA A 164 -2.24 14.14 -14.15
C ALA A 164 -3.56 13.71 -14.81
N GLN A 165 -3.95 12.44 -14.67
CA GLN A 165 -5.22 11.91 -15.17
C GLN A 165 -6.45 12.51 -14.47
N LEU A 166 -6.30 12.95 -13.22
CA LEU A 166 -7.39 13.54 -12.44
C LEU A 166 -7.44 15.07 -12.56
N SER A 167 -6.31 15.73 -12.82
CA SER A 167 -6.22 17.20 -13.00
C SER A 167 -6.52 17.68 -14.41
N GLY A 168 -6.37 16.83 -15.43
CA GLY A 168 -6.49 17.20 -16.84
C GLY A 168 -7.88 16.92 -17.44
N GLN A 169 -8.47 17.96 -18.02
CA GLN A 169 -9.53 17.86 -19.03
C GLN A 169 -9.14 16.88 -20.16
N THR A 170 -10.17 16.30 -20.76
CA THR A 170 -10.25 15.41 -21.92
C THR A 170 -9.20 15.64 -23.03
N ASP A 171 -7.96 15.19 -22.86
CA ASP A 171 -7.11 14.87 -24.02
C ASP A 171 -7.48 13.47 -24.51
N ARG A 172 -8.51 13.41 -25.37
CA ARG A 172 -8.96 12.18 -26.06
C ARG A 172 -7.81 11.42 -26.76
N ASN A 173 -6.69 12.09 -27.02
CA ASN A 173 -5.55 11.53 -27.76
C ASN A 173 -4.46 10.88 -26.89
N ARG A 174 -4.58 10.88 -25.55
CA ARG A 174 -3.62 10.19 -24.65
C ARG A 174 -4.29 9.25 -23.65
N LEU A 175 -5.48 8.77 -23.97
CA LEU A 175 -6.12 7.69 -23.23
C LEU A 175 -5.38 6.37 -23.55
N PRO A 176 -5.00 5.57 -22.53
CA PRO A 176 -4.71 4.14 -22.74
C PRO A 176 -5.91 3.51 -23.45
N ASP A 177 -5.66 2.65 -24.44
CA ASP A 177 -6.69 2.16 -25.38
C ASP A 177 -7.94 1.58 -24.69
N CYS A 178 -7.79 1.05 -23.47
CA CYS A 178 -8.89 0.54 -22.67
C CYS A 178 -9.95 1.59 -22.27
N ARG A 179 -9.70 2.90 -22.36
CA ARG A 179 -10.72 3.96 -22.20
C ARG A 179 -11.21 4.58 -23.51
N LYS A 180 -10.62 4.26 -24.66
CA LYS A 180 -11.11 4.74 -25.96
C LYS A 180 -12.42 4.07 -26.40
N GLY A 181 -12.87 3.03 -25.69
CA GLY A 181 -14.11 2.34 -26.05
C GLY A 181 -14.02 1.57 -27.36
N GLU A 182 -12.84 1.48 -27.96
CA GLU A 182 -12.53 0.46 -28.94
C GLU A 182 -12.29 -0.82 -28.14
N PHE A 183 -13.35 -1.63 -28.04
CA PHE A 183 -13.25 -2.98 -27.50
C PHE A 183 -12.06 -3.66 -28.17
N LEU A 184 -11.09 -4.10 -27.34
CA LEU A 184 -9.95 -4.88 -27.77
C LEU A 184 -10.47 -6.02 -28.64
N LYS A 185 -10.20 -5.96 -29.96
CA LYS A 185 -10.70 -6.97 -30.91
C LYS A 185 -9.91 -8.23 -30.68
N LEU A 186 -10.50 -9.15 -29.92
CA LEU A 186 -9.92 -10.45 -29.65
C LEU A 186 -10.24 -11.40 -30.82
N PRO A 187 -9.30 -12.28 -31.23
CA PRO A 187 -7.96 -12.43 -30.67
C PRO A 187 -7.02 -11.29 -31.08
N ALA A 188 -6.20 -10.81 -30.14
CA ALA A 188 -5.21 -9.74 -30.37
C ALA A 188 -3.79 -10.25 -30.14
N THR A 189 -2.83 -9.76 -30.93
CA THR A 189 -1.41 -10.05 -30.69
C THR A 189 -0.91 -9.20 -29.52
N ALA A 190 -0.08 -9.78 -28.66
CA ALA A 190 0.53 -9.09 -27.55
C ALA A 190 1.98 -9.54 -27.35
N LYS A 191 2.79 -8.63 -26.80
CA LYS A 191 4.16 -8.90 -26.38
C LYS A 191 4.24 -8.96 -24.87
N VAL A 192 4.94 -9.96 -24.34
CA VAL A 192 5.19 -10.05 -22.91
C VAL A 192 6.25 -9.02 -22.54
N ILE A 193 5.85 -8.02 -21.74
CA ILE A 193 6.76 -6.98 -21.23
C ILE A 193 7.29 -7.30 -19.84
N ARG A 194 6.65 -8.25 -19.12
CA ARG A 194 7.10 -8.68 -17.79
C ARG A 194 7.09 -10.21 -17.68
N ALA A 195 8.23 -10.78 -17.33
CA ALA A 195 8.34 -12.21 -17.07
C ALA A 195 7.56 -12.61 -15.81
N ARG A 196 7.00 -13.81 -15.81
CA ARG A 196 6.27 -14.38 -14.67
C ARG A 196 6.48 -15.88 -14.64
N ASN A 197 6.82 -16.39 -13.45
CA ASN A 197 6.81 -17.82 -13.17
C ASN A 197 5.59 -18.11 -12.27
N PRO A 198 4.57 -18.82 -12.76
CA PRO A 198 3.36 -19.12 -12.00
C PRO A 198 3.68 -20.01 -10.79
N CYS A 199 2.84 -19.90 -9.77
CA CYS A 199 2.93 -20.78 -8.62
C CYS A 199 2.50 -22.21 -9.01
N ILE A 200 3.15 -23.23 -8.44
CA ILE A 200 2.89 -24.64 -8.73
C ILE A 200 1.44 -25.08 -8.44
N PHE A 201 0.72 -24.35 -7.57
CA PHE A 201 -0.67 -24.63 -7.24
C PHE A 201 -1.67 -24.07 -8.27
N TRP A 202 -1.22 -23.22 -9.21
CA TRP A 202 -2.07 -22.56 -10.21
C TRP A 202 -1.85 -23.20 -11.57
N THR A 203 -2.54 -24.33 -11.80
CA THR A 203 -2.39 -25.16 -13.01
C THR A 203 -2.80 -24.47 -14.30
N GLN A 204 -3.63 -23.43 -14.22
CA GLN A 204 -4.12 -22.67 -15.38
C GLN A 204 -3.21 -21.51 -15.78
N HIS A 205 -2.17 -21.20 -15.01
CA HIS A 205 -1.34 -20.01 -15.25
C HIS A 205 -0.11 -20.36 -16.08
N LEU A 206 0.19 -19.53 -17.08
CA LEU A 206 1.31 -19.78 -17.98
C LEU A 206 2.58 -19.06 -17.52
N LYS A 207 3.72 -19.75 -17.61
CA LYS A 207 5.04 -19.15 -17.46
C LYS A 207 5.38 -18.32 -18.68
N VAL A 208 5.69 -17.05 -18.51
CA VAL A 208 6.02 -16.11 -19.60
C VAL A 208 7.35 -15.42 -19.38
N GLN A 209 8.07 -15.13 -20.46
CA GLN A 209 9.34 -14.39 -20.45
C GLN A 209 9.19 -13.08 -21.22
N VAL A 210 9.97 -12.06 -20.82
CA VAL A 210 9.97 -10.77 -21.52
C VAL A 210 10.41 -10.99 -22.97
N GLY A 211 9.64 -10.48 -23.91
CA GLY A 211 9.89 -10.61 -25.35
C GLY A 211 9.03 -11.66 -26.04
N ASP A 212 8.36 -12.57 -25.30
CA ASP A 212 7.49 -13.58 -25.91
C ASP A 212 6.32 -12.92 -26.67
N SER A 213 6.07 -13.37 -27.90
CA SER A 213 4.85 -13.04 -28.65
C SER A 213 3.73 -14.03 -28.33
N VAL A 214 2.59 -13.51 -27.92
CA VAL A 214 1.42 -14.30 -27.50
C VAL A 214 0.15 -13.75 -28.13
N GLN A 215 -0.88 -14.59 -28.30
CA GLN A 215 -2.20 -14.17 -28.72
C GLN A 215 -3.14 -14.12 -27.52
N VAL A 216 -3.74 -12.97 -27.26
CA VAL A 216 -4.77 -12.80 -26.24
C VAL A 216 -6.11 -13.18 -26.84
N ASN A 217 -6.77 -14.18 -26.28
CA ASN A 217 -8.07 -14.67 -26.74
C ASN A 217 -9.22 -14.11 -25.91
N LYS A 218 -8.97 -13.82 -24.62
CA LYS A 218 -9.97 -13.31 -23.68
C LYS A 218 -9.32 -12.47 -22.60
N VAL A 219 -10.00 -11.39 -22.19
CA VAL A 219 -9.63 -10.58 -21.03
C VAL A 219 -10.75 -10.71 -19.99
N HIS A 220 -10.41 -11.15 -18.79
CA HIS A 220 -11.34 -11.33 -17.69
C HIS A 220 -11.47 -10.04 -16.85
N PRO A 221 -12.63 -9.80 -16.21
CA PRO A 221 -12.85 -8.60 -15.38
C PRO A 221 -11.91 -8.48 -14.16
N ASP A 222 -11.31 -9.59 -13.74
CA ASP A 222 -10.34 -9.68 -12.64
C ASP A 222 -8.91 -9.27 -13.05
N GLY A 223 -8.71 -8.90 -14.32
CA GLY A 223 -7.43 -8.46 -14.86
C GLY A 223 -6.53 -9.58 -15.38
N PHE A 224 -7.01 -10.82 -15.48
CA PHE A 224 -6.30 -11.92 -16.15
C PHE A 224 -6.67 -12.04 -17.63
N CYS A 225 -5.72 -12.47 -18.44
CA CYS A 225 -5.88 -12.69 -19.87
C CYS A 225 -5.65 -14.16 -20.19
N GLU A 226 -6.56 -14.77 -20.96
CA GLU A 226 -6.33 -16.07 -21.60
C GLU A 226 -5.44 -15.84 -22.82
N ILE A 227 -4.23 -16.35 -22.75
CA ILE A 227 -3.24 -16.22 -23.81
C ILE A 227 -2.90 -17.57 -24.43
N TRP A 228 -2.53 -17.55 -25.70
CA TRP A 228 -1.99 -18.66 -26.47
C TRP A 228 -0.58 -18.28 -26.94
N ARG A 229 0.43 -19.08 -26.62
CA ARG A 229 1.79 -18.92 -27.16
C ARG A 229 1.93 -19.82 -28.39
N PRO A 230 2.03 -19.27 -29.61
CA PRO A 230 2.09 -20.08 -30.83
C PRO A 230 3.32 -20.97 -30.93
N HIS A 231 4.47 -20.49 -30.43
CA HIS A 231 5.75 -21.21 -30.52
C HIS A 231 5.75 -22.56 -29.76
N ASP A 232 5.14 -22.58 -28.57
CA ASP A 232 5.13 -23.75 -27.70
C ASP A 232 3.80 -24.51 -27.76
N GLN A 233 2.80 -23.99 -28.50
CA GLN A 233 1.42 -24.48 -28.54
C GLN A 233 0.79 -24.68 -27.14
N VAL A 234 1.06 -23.74 -26.23
CA VAL A 234 0.52 -23.76 -24.87
C VAL A 234 -0.35 -22.53 -24.62
N GLY A 235 -1.45 -22.75 -23.91
CA GLY A 235 -2.34 -21.69 -23.46
C GLY A 235 -2.40 -21.61 -21.94
N GLY A 236 -2.72 -20.43 -21.43
CA GLY A 236 -2.97 -20.24 -20.01
C GLY A 236 -3.26 -18.80 -19.63
N LEU A 237 -3.43 -18.55 -18.34
CA LEU A 237 -3.78 -17.26 -17.79
C LEU A 237 -2.54 -16.47 -17.41
N VAL A 238 -2.51 -15.21 -17.81
CA VAL A 238 -1.46 -14.25 -17.44
C VAL A 238 -2.11 -12.91 -17.07
N PRO A 239 -1.66 -12.23 -15.99
CA PRO A 239 -2.13 -10.90 -15.67
C PRO A 239 -1.92 -9.91 -16.83
N ILE A 240 -2.91 -9.05 -17.10
CA ILE A 240 -2.85 -8.07 -18.20
C ILE A 240 -1.64 -7.14 -18.11
N ASN A 241 -1.17 -6.82 -16.89
CA ASN A 241 0.00 -5.99 -16.67
C ASN A 241 1.35 -6.65 -17.04
N CYS A 242 1.35 -7.90 -17.48
CA CYS A 242 2.53 -8.55 -18.05
C CYS A 242 2.58 -8.43 -19.58
N LEU A 243 1.52 -7.90 -20.20
CA LEU A 243 1.31 -7.88 -21.63
C LEU A 243 1.21 -6.44 -22.14
N GLU A 244 1.81 -6.20 -23.28
CA GLU A 244 1.56 -5.04 -24.12
C GLU A 244 0.74 -5.54 -25.32
N ILE A 245 -0.55 -5.22 -25.34
CA ILE A 245 -1.46 -5.70 -26.39
C ILE A 245 -1.44 -4.72 -27.56
N GLU A 246 -1.20 -5.23 -28.75
CA GLU A 246 -1.20 -4.46 -29.99
C GLU A 246 -2.66 -4.25 -30.42
N CYS A 247 -3.15 -3.01 -30.31
CA CYS A 247 -4.46 -2.62 -30.83
C CYS A 247 -4.31 -2.25 -32.32
N ASN A 248 -4.98 -3.00 -33.21
CA ASN A 248 -5.12 -2.67 -34.63
C ASN A 248 -6.41 -1.89 -34.92
#